data_AF-A0A945GSZ1-F1
#
_entry.id   AF-A0A945GSZ1-F1
#
_cell.length_a   1.000
_cell.length_b   1.000
_cell.length_c   1.000
_cell.angle_alpha   90.00
_cell.angle_beta   90.00
_cell.angle_gamma   90.00
#
_symmetry.space_group_name_H-M   'P 1'
#
loop_
_entity.id
_entity.type
_entity.pdbx_description
1 polymer ?
#
loop_
_entity_poly.entity_id
_entity_poly.type
_entity_poly.pdbx_seq_one_letter_code
_entity_poly.pdbx_strand_id
1 'polypeptide(L)'
;MPDRDTHDLATLWFLSARTMAIAGEDMPSVQEAATGLYAQAIIGLSEDECRIAKDAEHISNKTLIDCLSGVRRLPRDLAEKILTGVMMISYSDRSMKPLEVRWASMLASAIEVSPDDFQRCCVNARIIASMLRPSEQAQ
;
A
#
# COMPACT_ATOMS: atom_id res chain seq x y z
N MET A 1 24.59 3.76 -5.00
CA MET A 1 23.87 2.47 -4.92
C MET A 1 22.79 2.65 -3.89
N PRO A 2 21.50 2.43 -4.22
CA PRO A 2 20.46 2.44 -3.20
C PRO A 2 20.80 1.37 -2.16
N ASP A 3 20.49 1.65 -0.89
CA ASP A 3 20.63 0.69 0.19
C ASP A 3 19.73 -0.53 -0.11
N ARG A 4 20.24 -1.74 0.13
CA ARG A 4 19.54 -2.99 -0.20
C ARG A 4 18.20 -3.07 0.54
N ASP A 5 18.18 -2.56 1.77
CA ASP A 5 16.99 -2.53 2.62
C ASP A 5 15.92 -1.56 2.08
N THR A 6 16.33 -0.41 1.55
CA THR A 6 15.40 0.56 0.93
C THR A 6 14.81 0.04 -0.37
N HIS A 7 15.60 -0.68 -1.16
CA HIS A 7 15.13 -1.32 -2.38
C HIS A 7 14.10 -2.43 -2.09
N ASP A 8 14.35 -3.25 -1.08
CA ASP A 8 13.40 -4.28 -0.64
C ASP A 8 12.12 -3.66 -0.08
N LEU A 9 12.21 -2.55 0.68
CA LEU A 9 11.05 -1.79 1.17
C LEU A 9 10.21 -1.21 0.02
N ALA A 10 10.84 -0.57 -0.97
CA ALA A 10 10.15 -0.01 -2.12
C ALA A 10 9.44 -1.10 -2.92
N THR A 11 10.12 -2.22 -3.17
CA THR A 11 9.54 -3.39 -3.84
C THR A 11 8.32 -3.92 -3.08
N LEU A 12 8.46 -4.06 -1.75
CA LEU A 12 7.40 -4.55 -0.88
C LEU A 12 6.17 -3.65 -0.88
N TRP A 13 6.37 -2.33 -0.87
CA TRP A 13 5.30 -1.35 -1.00
C TRP A 13 4.54 -1.52 -2.32
N PHE A 14 5.23 -1.50 -3.46
CA PHE A 14 4.58 -1.57 -4.78
C PHE A 14 3.90 -2.92 -5.02
N LEU A 15 4.46 -4.02 -4.51
CA LEU A 15 3.79 -5.33 -4.53
C LEU A 15 2.49 -5.30 -3.72
N SER A 16 2.53 -4.78 -2.50
CA SER A 16 1.36 -4.74 -1.61
C SER A 16 0.25 -3.85 -2.19
N ALA A 17 0.63 -2.70 -2.75
CA ALA A 17 -0.26 -1.76 -3.43
C ALA A 17 -0.88 -2.37 -4.68
N ARG A 18 -0.09 -3.07 -5.51
CA ARG A 18 -0.57 -3.71 -6.73
C ARG A 18 -1.55 -4.85 -6.45
N THR A 19 -1.28 -5.69 -5.45
CA THR A 19 -2.22 -6.76 -5.06
C THR A 19 -3.58 -6.19 -4.66
N MET A 20 -3.59 -5.03 -4.00
CA MET A 20 -4.82 -4.35 -3.65
C MET A 20 -5.56 -3.81 -4.87
N ALA A 21 -4.86 -3.13 -5.78
CA ALA A 21 -5.48 -2.60 -6.99
C ALA A 21 -6.02 -3.71 -7.93
N ILE A 22 -5.29 -4.83 -8.08
CA ILE A 22 -5.74 -5.97 -8.91
C ILE A 22 -6.95 -6.67 -8.28
N ALA A 23 -7.05 -6.73 -6.95
CA ALA A 23 -8.28 -7.17 -6.28
C ALA A 23 -9.50 -6.28 -6.64
N GLY A 24 -9.23 -5.07 -7.16
CA GLY A 24 -10.19 -4.09 -7.68
C GLY A 24 -10.56 -4.21 -9.17
N GLU A 25 -9.98 -5.16 -9.93
CA GLU A 25 -10.20 -5.47 -11.35
C GLU A 25 -9.42 -4.65 -12.41
N ASP A 26 -8.91 -3.46 -12.08
CA ASP A 26 -7.88 -2.72 -12.85
C ASP A 26 -7.28 -1.63 -11.96
N MET A 27 -6.07 -1.12 -12.27
CA MET A 27 -5.48 0.02 -11.55
C MET A 27 -5.70 1.32 -12.35
N PRO A 28 -6.71 2.14 -12.01
CA PRO A 28 -6.85 3.49 -12.54
C PRO A 28 -5.56 4.30 -12.38
N SER A 29 -5.24 5.17 -13.35
CA SER A 29 -4.08 6.07 -13.31
C SER A 29 -4.01 6.95 -12.04
N VAL A 30 -5.17 7.28 -11.47
CA VAL A 30 -5.29 8.03 -10.20
C VAL A 30 -4.78 7.22 -9.01
N GLN A 31 -5.02 5.90 -8.98
CA GLN A 31 -4.51 5.02 -7.92
C GLN A 31 -3.00 4.84 -8.02
N GLU A 32 -2.45 4.82 -9.24
CA GLU A 32 -1.00 4.76 -9.45
C GLU A 32 -0.29 6.03 -8.95
N ALA A 33 -0.83 7.21 -9.28
CA ALA A 33 -0.29 8.49 -8.80
C ALA A 33 -0.35 8.60 -7.26
N ALA A 34 -1.48 8.22 -6.65
CA ALA A 34 -1.64 8.20 -5.20
C ALA A 34 -0.65 7.25 -4.51
N THR A 35 -0.37 6.10 -5.13
CA THR A 35 0.61 5.12 -4.63
C THR A 35 2.03 5.71 -4.61
N GLY A 36 2.42 6.46 -5.65
CA GLY A 36 3.71 7.15 -5.71
C GLY A 36 3.84 8.30 -4.69
N LEU A 37 2.79 9.10 -4.53
CA LEU A 37 2.79 10.21 -3.55
C LEU A 37 2.87 9.70 -2.11
N TYR A 38 2.16 8.61 -1.79
CA TYR A 38 2.21 8.00 -0.46
C TYR A 38 3.60 7.42 -0.15
N ALA A 39 4.23 6.76 -1.14
CA ALA A 39 5.59 6.24 -1.02
C ALA A 39 6.59 7.33 -0.62
N GLN A 40 6.50 8.49 -1.27
CA GLN A 40 7.41 9.60 -1.00
C GLN A 40 7.10 10.31 0.33
N ALA A 41 5.83 10.62 0.58
CA ALA A 41 5.44 11.45 1.72
C ALA A 41 5.41 10.71 3.06
N ILE A 42 5.05 9.42 3.08
CA ILE A 42 4.79 8.67 4.32
C ILE A 42 5.82 7.56 4.55
N ILE A 43 6.20 6.84 3.50
CA ILE A 43 7.19 5.77 3.58
C ILE A 43 8.62 6.34 3.53
N GLY A 44 8.81 7.48 2.85
CA GLY A 44 10.08 8.18 2.75
C GLY A 44 10.97 7.70 1.60
N LEU A 45 10.37 7.11 0.56
CA LEU A 45 11.08 6.65 -0.63
C LEU A 45 11.30 7.82 -1.60
N SER A 46 12.46 7.87 -2.26
CA SER A 46 12.70 8.80 -3.36
C SER A 46 11.95 8.37 -4.64
N GLU A 47 11.82 9.31 -5.58
CA GLU A 47 11.25 9.02 -6.90
C GLU A 47 12.06 7.95 -7.65
N ASP A 48 13.39 7.98 -7.55
CA ASP A 48 14.26 6.98 -8.18
C ASP A 48 14.07 5.58 -7.58
N GLU A 49 13.95 5.47 -6.25
CA GLU A 49 13.65 4.19 -5.60
C GLU A 49 12.29 3.66 -6.02
N CYS A 50 11.29 4.55 -6.16
CA CYS A 50 9.98 4.18 -6.66
C CYS A 50 10.02 3.69 -8.11
N ARG A 51 10.84 4.33 -8.96
CA ARG A 51 11.01 3.94 -10.36
C ARG A 51 11.67 2.57 -10.48
N ILE A 52 12.74 2.33 -9.73
CA ILE A 52 13.49 1.07 -9.75
C ILE A 52 12.62 -0.08 -9.21
N ALA A 53 11.90 0.13 -8.11
CA ALA A 53 11.05 -0.89 -7.50
C ALA A 53 9.88 -1.35 -8.40
N LYS A 54 9.49 -0.54 -9.39
CA LYS A 54 8.47 -0.85 -10.39
C LYS A 54 9.00 -1.66 -11.58
N ASP A 55 10.29 -2.00 -11.61
CA ASP A 55 10.87 -2.84 -12.66
C ASP A 55 10.16 -4.21 -12.71
N ALA A 56 9.67 -4.54 -13.91
CA ALA A 56 8.87 -5.75 -14.15
C ALA A 56 9.64 -7.04 -13.85
N GLU A 57 10.95 -7.07 -14.11
CA GLU A 57 11.79 -8.24 -13.85
C GLU A 57 12.00 -8.46 -12.34
N HIS A 58 12.05 -7.37 -11.57
CA HIS A 58 12.19 -7.46 -10.13
C HIS A 58 10.89 -7.90 -9.45
N ILE A 59 9.75 -7.38 -9.92
CA ILE A 59 8.42 -7.71 -9.42
C ILE A 59 8.02 -9.15 -9.77
N SER A 60 8.33 -9.62 -10.99
CA SER A 60 7.90 -10.95 -11.45
C SER A 60 8.49 -12.12 -10.66
N ASN A 61 9.61 -11.88 -9.96
CA ASN A 61 10.31 -12.89 -9.18
C ASN A 61 9.84 -12.97 -7.72
N LYS A 62 8.87 -12.14 -7.31
CA LYS A 62 8.39 -12.07 -5.93
C LYS A 62 7.02 -12.74 -5.81
N THR A 63 6.86 -13.57 -4.79
CA THR A 63 5.61 -14.29 -4.50
C THR A 63 4.77 -13.57 -3.44
N LEU A 64 3.52 -14.01 -3.27
CA LEU A 64 2.68 -13.59 -2.15
C LEU A 64 3.34 -13.85 -0.78
N ILE A 65 4.10 -14.96 -0.68
CA ILE A 65 4.82 -15.33 0.55
C ILE A 65 5.95 -14.34 0.82
N ASP A 66 6.68 -13.92 -0.22
CA ASP A 66 7.75 -12.92 -0.09
C ASP A 66 7.18 -11.57 0.38
N CYS A 67 5.99 -11.21 -0.10
CA CYS A 67 5.27 -10.03 0.35
C CYS A 67 4.92 -10.14 1.84
N LEU A 68 4.15 -11.16 2.26
CA LEU A 68 3.70 -11.30 3.65
C LEU A 68 4.86 -11.45 4.63
N SER A 69 5.88 -12.23 4.29
CA SER A 69 7.08 -12.39 5.12
C SER A 69 7.94 -11.13 5.17
N GLY A 70 7.97 -10.34 4.09
CA GLY A 70 8.62 -9.04 4.02
C GLY A 70 7.98 -8.05 4.98
N VAL A 71 6.65 -7.85 4.92
CA VAL A 71 5.96 -6.89 5.81
C VAL A 71 6.12 -7.29 7.27
N ARG A 72 6.07 -8.58 7.59
CA ARG A 72 6.27 -9.10 8.95
C ARG A 72 7.64 -8.73 9.56
N ARG A 73 8.68 -8.58 8.73
CA ARG A 73 10.05 -8.29 9.20
C ARG A 73 10.32 -6.80 9.38
N LEU A 74 9.42 -5.93 8.91
CA LEU A 74 9.59 -4.50 9.05
C LEU A 74 9.42 -4.05 10.51
N PRO A 75 10.01 -2.90 10.88
CA PRO A 75 9.58 -2.17 12.06
C PRO A 75 8.06 -1.97 12.06
N ARG A 76 7.43 -2.11 13.22
CA ARG A 76 5.97 -2.02 13.41
C ARG A 76 5.39 -0.77 12.76
N ASP A 77 6.03 0.39 12.94
CA ASP A 77 5.56 1.66 12.42
C ASP A 77 5.46 1.66 10.88
N LEU A 78 6.44 1.05 10.23
CA LEU A 78 6.56 0.98 8.78
C LEU A 78 5.59 -0.04 8.18
N ALA A 79 5.41 -1.17 8.86
CA ALA A 79 4.38 -2.15 8.54
C ALA A 79 2.97 -1.54 8.60
N GLU A 80 2.67 -0.75 9.64
CA GLU A 80 1.37 -0.06 9.78
C GLU A 80 1.16 1.02 8.72
N LYS A 81 2.23 1.74 8.33
CA LYS A 81 2.21 2.68 7.19
C LYS A 81 1.89 1.96 5.89
N ILE A 82 2.51 0.80 5.61
CA ILE A 82 2.18 0.00 4.42
C ILE A 82 0.71 -0.41 4.46
N LEU A 83 0.23 -0.97 5.57
CA LEU A 83 -1.18 -1.39 5.70
C LEU A 83 -2.15 -0.23 5.46
N THR A 84 -1.87 0.94 6.06
CA THR A 84 -2.67 2.16 5.88
C THR A 84 -2.68 2.62 4.43
N GLY A 85 -1.50 2.68 3.78
CA GLY A 85 -1.37 3.11 2.39
C GLY A 85 -2.09 2.17 1.42
N VAL A 86 -2.01 0.87 1.65
CA VAL A 86 -2.69 -0.13 0.81
C VAL A 86 -4.23 0.03 0.93
N MET A 87 -4.77 0.21 2.14
CA MET A 87 -6.21 0.46 2.30
C MET A 87 -6.66 1.80 1.73
N MET A 88 -5.78 2.81 1.71
CA MET A 88 -6.06 4.11 1.12
C MET A 88 -6.32 4.00 -0.40
N ILE A 89 -5.61 3.09 -1.08
CA ILE A 89 -5.84 2.80 -2.51
C ILE A 89 -7.27 2.33 -2.74
N SER A 90 -7.76 1.34 -1.97
CA SER A 90 -9.14 0.86 -2.10
C SER A 90 -10.16 1.91 -1.69
N TYR A 91 -9.89 2.69 -0.64
CA TYR A 91 -10.78 3.78 -0.24
C TYR A 91 -10.84 4.93 -1.24
N SER A 92 -9.98 4.96 -2.27
CA SER A 92 -10.13 5.93 -3.35
C SER A 92 -11.54 5.84 -3.97
N ASP A 93 -12.12 4.65 -4.10
CA ASP A 93 -13.50 4.44 -4.59
C ASP A 93 -14.56 4.39 -3.47
N ARG A 94 -14.26 5.01 -2.32
CA ARG A 94 -15.13 5.16 -1.14
C ARG A 94 -15.58 3.87 -0.45
N SER A 95 -15.21 2.71 -0.97
CA SER A 95 -15.56 1.39 -0.41
C SER A 95 -14.48 0.37 -0.72
N MET A 96 -14.36 -0.67 0.11
CA MET A 96 -13.53 -1.82 -0.20
C MET A 96 -14.41 -2.98 -0.68
N LYS A 97 -14.06 -3.56 -1.82
CA LYS A 97 -14.60 -4.82 -2.33
C LYS A 97 -14.16 -5.99 -1.42
N PRO A 98 -14.88 -7.14 -1.42
CA PRO A 98 -14.55 -8.28 -0.56
C PRO A 98 -13.10 -8.79 -0.67
N LEU A 99 -12.52 -8.80 -1.88
CA LEU A 99 -11.13 -9.23 -2.08
C LEU A 99 -10.12 -8.25 -1.48
N GLU A 100 -10.41 -6.95 -1.52
CA GLU A 100 -9.59 -5.90 -0.91
C GLU A 100 -9.60 -6.00 0.61
N VAL A 101 -10.79 -6.22 1.21
CA VAL A 101 -10.92 -6.49 2.64
C VAL A 101 -10.12 -7.73 3.05
N ARG A 102 -10.18 -8.80 2.24
CA ARG A 102 -9.42 -10.02 2.49
C ARG A 102 -7.91 -9.77 2.43
N TRP A 103 -7.44 -8.99 1.46
CA TRP A 103 -6.03 -8.62 1.36
C TRP A 103 -5.56 -7.78 2.54
N ALA A 104 -6.29 -6.74 2.92
CA ALA A 104 -6.00 -5.91 4.09
C ALA A 104 -5.96 -6.76 5.39
N SER A 105 -6.88 -7.71 5.53
CA SER A 105 -6.92 -8.62 6.68
C SER A 105 -5.72 -9.58 6.71
N MET A 106 -5.28 -10.08 5.55
CA MET A 106 -4.08 -10.92 5.45
C MET A 106 -2.81 -10.15 5.83
N LEU A 107 -2.68 -8.90 5.36
CA LEU A 107 -1.58 -8.02 5.73
C LEU A 107 -1.59 -7.75 7.23
N ALA A 108 -2.73 -7.33 7.80
CA ALA A 108 -2.87 -7.05 9.23
C ALA A 108 -2.53 -8.27 10.11
N SER A 109 -2.93 -9.46 9.67
CA SER A 109 -2.58 -10.72 10.33
C SER A 109 -1.07 -11.00 10.27
N ALA A 110 -0.42 -10.77 9.12
CA ALA A 110 1.01 -10.98 8.96
C ALA A 110 1.87 -10.10 9.88
N ILE A 111 1.37 -8.91 10.24
CA ILE A 111 2.06 -7.95 11.11
C ILE A 111 1.52 -7.91 12.55
N GLU A 112 0.66 -8.87 12.90
CA GLU A 112 0.13 -9.07 14.26
C GLU A 112 -0.53 -7.79 14.83
N VAL A 113 -1.31 -7.12 13.98
CA VAL A 113 -2.04 -5.89 14.33
C VAL A 113 -3.29 -6.21 15.15
N SER A 114 -3.51 -5.44 16.23
CA SER A 114 -4.70 -5.59 17.06
C SER A 114 -5.95 -5.07 16.33
N PRO A 115 -7.17 -5.49 16.70
CA PRO A 115 -8.39 -4.94 16.11
C PRO A 115 -8.49 -3.41 16.21
N ASP A 116 -8.05 -2.83 17.33
CA ASP A 116 -8.05 -1.39 17.57
C ASP A 116 -7.08 -0.65 16.63
N ASP A 117 -5.88 -1.21 16.46
CA ASP A 117 -4.86 -0.66 15.54
C ASP A 117 -5.31 -0.83 14.08
N PHE A 118 -5.97 -1.94 13.74
CA PHE A 118 -6.55 -2.15 12.42
C PHE A 118 -7.61 -1.10 12.11
N GLN A 119 -8.52 -0.85 13.06
CA GLN A 119 -9.54 0.20 12.93
C GLN A 119 -8.91 1.58 12.78
N ARG A 120 -7.84 1.89 13.51
CA ARG A 120 -7.08 3.14 13.36
C ARG A 120 -6.49 3.26 11.95
N CYS A 121 -5.89 2.20 11.44
CA CYS A 121 -5.36 2.17 10.06
C CYS A 121 -6.49 2.40 9.04
N CYS A 122 -7.68 1.80 9.22
CA CYS A 122 -8.82 2.04 8.34
C CYS A 122 -9.31 3.50 8.36
N VAL A 123 -9.39 4.12 9.54
CA VAL A 123 -9.79 5.53 9.68
C VAL A 123 -8.78 6.45 8.99
N ASN A 124 -7.49 6.24 9.25
CA ASN A 124 -6.42 7.02 8.63
C ASN A 124 -6.44 6.88 7.11
N ALA A 125 -6.57 5.65 6.60
CA ALA A 125 -6.63 5.38 5.17
C ALA A 125 -7.80 6.12 4.49
N ARG A 126 -8.97 6.14 5.12
CA ARG A 126 -10.15 6.86 4.62
C ARG A 126 -9.95 8.37 4.58
N ILE A 127 -9.36 8.94 5.64
CA ILE A 127 -9.04 10.38 5.69
C ILE A 127 -8.09 10.75 4.55
N ILE A 128 -7.00 10.00 4.38
CA ILE A 128 -6.01 10.27 3.34
C ILE A 128 -6.64 10.14 1.95
N ALA A 129 -7.42 9.08 1.71
CA ALA A 129 -8.13 8.89 0.43
C ALA A 129 -9.08 10.07 0.11
N SER A 130 -9.78 10.59 1.11
CA SER A 130 -10.67 11.76 0.95
C SER A 130 -9.92 13.07 0.66
N MET A 131 -8.66 13.20 1.08
CA MET A 131 -7.84 14.38 0.76
C MET A 131 -7.31 14.36 -0.67
N LEU A 132 -7.10 13.15 -1.23
CA LEU A 132 -6.57 12.95 -2.59
C LEU A 132 -7.63 13.09 -3.68
N ARG A 133 -8.92 12.96 -3.34
CA ARG A 133 -10.03 13.29 -4.24
C ARG A 133 -10.70 14.56 -3.74
N PRO A 134 -10.62 15.70 -4.44
CA PRO A 134 -11.50 16.84 -4.15
C PRO A 134 -12.93 16.31 -4.16
N SER A 135 -13.67 16.52 -3.08
CA SER A 135 -15.07 16.12 -3.00
C SER A 135 -15.82 16.68 -4.21
N GLU A 136 -16.30 15.80 -5.09
CA GLU A 136 -17.35 16.11 -6.08
C GLU A 136 -18.69 16.38 -5.37
N GLN A 137 -18.68 17.35 -4.45
CA GLN A 137 -19.84 17.88 -3.76
C GLN A 137 -19.69 19.40 -3.70
N ALA A 138 -19.80 20.00 -4.88
CA ALA A 138 -20.19 21.39 -5.06
C ALA A 138 -20.83 21.53 -6.45
N GLN A 139 -21.95 20.83 -6.68
CA GLN A 139 -23.01 21.20 -7.62
C GLN A 139 -24.25 20.35 -7.38
#